data_AF-A0A9X5QH15-F1
#
_entry.id   AF-A0A9X5QH15-F1
#
_cell.length_a   1.000
_cell.length_b   1.000
_cell.length_c   1.000
_cell.angle_alpha   90.00
_cell.angle_beta   90.00
_cell.angle_gamma   90.00
#
_symmetry.space_group_name_H-M   'P 1'
#
loop_
_entity.id
_entity.type
_entity.pdbx_description
1 polymer ?
#
loop_
_entity_poly.entity_id
_entity_poly.type
_entity_poly.pdbx_seq_one_letter_code
_entity_poly.pdbx_strand_id
1 'polypeptide(L)'
;MKYDTLIRQALIIDGSNTPGYVADVGLRDGRIEAIGDLSTAMAEHEVDATGRVLAPGFIDVHTHDDTVVIRHPQMLPKLSQGVTTVIVGNCGISASPVSLRSDPPDPMNLLGTREAFVYPRFADYRAAVESAHPAVNVAALIGHTALRSNHMDDLHRTASADEIAAMRVQLQESLEAGALGLSTGLAYASAFNAETDEVLQLSEALTAFGAVYTTHLRSEFEPVLEAMDEAFLIGRHAKVPVIISHLKCAGAGNWGRSPQLLASLERAAKTHPVGCDCYPYAASSSTLDLKQVTDAFRITITWSTPCPAMGGRDLQEIAAEWDVSLMDAARRLQPAGAVYYGMDEADVRRILAHPLSMVGSDGLPEDPFPHPRLWGAFPRVLGHFSRDVGLFPLHTAVHKMTGLSAARFGLADRGEIREGHWADLVLFDPLRVRDVADFKEPQRAAEGIDGVWVNGVLSYSDGQANGQRPGRFLARSGDLRRGFSSL
;
A
#
# COMPACT_ATOMS: atom_id res chain seq x y z
N MET A 1 39.28 -1.43 -6.22
CA MET A 1 37.97 -2.07 -6.50
C MET A 1 37.12 -1.02 -7.21
N LYS A 2 36.42 -1.36 -8.30
CA LYS A 2 35.59 -0.42 -9.05
C LYS A 2 34.12 -0.73 -8.72
N TYR A 3 33.39 0.23 -8.17
CA TYR A 3 31.96 0.13 -7.90
C TYR A 3 31.14 0.53 -9.13
N ASP A 4 29.89 0.09 -9.21
CA ASP A 4 28.95 0.55 -10.24
C ASP A 4 28.53 1.99 -9.95
N THR A 5 28.19 2.27 -8.70
CA THR A 5 27.86 3.61 -8.21
C THR A 5 28.52 3.84 -6.86
N LEU A 6 29.01 5.06 -6.63
CA LEU A 6 29.54 5.50 -5.35
C LEU A 6 28.85 6.81 -4.93
N ILE A 7 28.09 6.72 -3.85
CA ILE A 7 27.37 7.86 -3.26
C ILE A 7 28.23 8.41 -2.13
N ARG A 8 28.66 9.67 -2.25
CA ARG A 8 29.65 10.32 -1.38
C ARG A 8 28.96 11.19 -0.33
N GLN A 9 29.44 11.16 0.90
CA GLN A 9 29.09 12.13 1.96
C GLN A 9 27.58 12.26 2.24
N ALA A 10 26.83 11.16 2.11
CA ALA A 10 25.40 11.17 2.39
C ALA A 10 25.14 11.13 3.91
N LEU A 11 24.09 11.81 4.38
CA LEU A 11 23.50 11.52 5.68
C LEU A 11 22.68 10.24 5.56
N ILE A 12 23.23 9.11 6.01
CA ILE A 12 22.58 7.80 5.97
C ILE A 12 21.54 7.73 7.09
N ILE A 13 20.29 7.51 6.72
CA ILE A 13 19.24 7.03 7.62
C ILE A 13 18.94 5.60 7.22
N ASP A 14 19.50 4.64 7.95
CA ASP A 14 19.63 3.26 7.50
C ASP A 14 18.35 2.41 7.58
N GLY A 15 17.23 2.98 8.02
CA GLY A 15 15.96 2.26 8.16
C GLY A 15 15.77 1.50 9.48
N SER A 16 16.78 1.49 10.38
CA SER A 16 16.73 0.78 11.67
C SER A 16 16.12 1.57 12.84
N ASN A 17 15.54 2.75 12.54
CA ASN A 17 15.01 3.72 13.50
C ASN A 17 16.07 4.37 14.41
N THR A 18 17.31 4.48 13.96
CA THR A 18 18.36 5.23 14.68
C THR A 18 18.67 6.57 14.00
N PRO A 19 19.17 7.58 14.74
CA PRO A 19 19.68 8.80 14.14
C PRO A 19 20.71 8.53 13.04
N GLY A 20 20.73 9.38 12.01
CA GLY A 20 21.61 9.18 10.86
C GLY A 20 23.08 9.52 11.12
N TYR A 21 23.94 9.03 10.24
CA TYR A 21 25.39 9.26 10.25
C TYR A 21 25.91 9.55 8.84
N VAL A 22 27.05 10.24 8.72
CA VAL A 22 27.63 10.56 7.40
C VAL A 22 28.61 9.48 6.98
N ALA A 23 28.45 8.95 5.77
CA ALA A 23 29.39 8.01 5.16
C ALA A 23 29.24 7.98 3.62
N ASP A 24 30.18 7.32 2.96
CA ASP A 24 30.07 6.95 1.55
C ASP A 24 29.42 5.54 1.43
N VAL A 25 28.71 5.29 0.34
CA VAL A 25 28.08 3.99 0.02
C VAL A 25 28.49 3.54 -1.38
N GLY A 26 29.12 2.36 -1.46
CA GLY A 26 29.51 1.73 -2.72
C GLY A 26 28.51 0.65 -3.13
N LEU A 27 28.00 0.75 -4.36
CA LEU A 27 27.06 -0.20 -4.95
C LEU A 27 27.77 -1.08 -5.98
N ARG A 28 27.49 -2.39 -5.96
CA ARG A 28 28.00 -3.33 -6.94
C ARG A 28 27.03 -4.48 -7.15
N ASP A 29 26.81 -4.89 -8.40
CA ASP A 29 25.98 -6.04 -8.77
C ASP A 29 24.57 -5.99 -8.14
N GLY A 30 24.02 -4.77 -8.07
CA GLY A 30 22.70 -4.51 -7.49
C GLY A 30 22.61 -4.52 -5.97
N ARG A 31 23.75 -4.62 -5.27
CA ARG A 31 23.86 -4.71 -3.81
C ARG A 31 24.64 -3.54 -3.23
N ILE A 32 24.42 -3.27 -1.96
CA ILE A 32 25.27 -2.40 -1.15
C ILE A 32 26.51 -3.22 -0.78
N GLU A 33 27.65 -2.90 -1.38
CA GLU A 33 28.88 -3.67 -1.20
C GLU A 33 29.66 -3.18 0.03
N ALA A 34 29.74 -1.86 0.24
CA ALA A 34 30.52 -1.27 1.32
C ALA A 34 29.91 0.04 1.81
N ILE A 35 30.03 0.31 3.12
CA ILE A 35 29.63 1.57 3.76
C ILE A 35 30.79 2.08 4.62
N GLY A 36 31.18 3.34 4.45
CA GLY A 36 32.22 3.95 5.29
C GLY A 36 33.02 5.04 4.58
N ASP A 37 34.32 5.13 4.89
CA ASP A 37 35.25 5.97 4.14
C ASP A 37 35.68 5.23 2.86
N LEU A 38 35.18 5.68 1.72
CA LEU A 38 35.51 5.15 0.40
C LEU A 38 36.30 6.15 -0.43
N SER A 39 36.98 7.13 0.19
CA SER A 39 37.70 8.24 -0.46
C SER A 39 38.67 7.82 -1.56
N THR A 40 39.28 6.65 -1.45
CA THR A 40 40.23 6.10 -2.43
C THR A 40 39.59 5.13 -3.44
N ALA A 41 38.32 4.81 -3.28
CA ALA A 41 37.59 3.94 -4.20
C ALA A 41 37.21 4.71 -5.48
N MET A 42 37.01 3.95 -6.56
CA MET A 42 36.57 4.46 -7.86
C MET A 42 35.22 3.82 -8.22
N ALA A 43 34.39 4.53 -8.98
CA ALA A 43 33.14 4.00 -9.51
C ALA A 43 32.89 4.39 -10.98
N GLU A 44 31.93 3.73 -11.62
CA GLU A 44 31.43 4.14 -12.93
C GLU A 44 30.61 5.42 -12.84
N HIS A 45 29.79 5.51 -11.79
CA HIS A 45 29.00 6.68 -11.47
C HIS A 45 29.33 7.18 -10.07
N GLU A 46 29.62 8.46 -9.93
CA GLU A 46 29.79 9.11 -8.63
C GLU A 46 28.68 10.12 -8.40
N VAL A 47 28.14 10.13 -7.18
CA VAL A 47 27.08 11.05 -6.74
C VAL A 47 27.56 11.78 -5.49
N ASP A 48 27.64 13.11 -5.55
CA ASP A 48 27.83 13.94 -4.35
C ASP A 48 26.49 14.11 -3.62
N ALA A 49 26.39 13.52 -2.43
CA ALA A 49 25.20 13.56 -1.59
C ALA A 49 25.37 14.51 -0.38
N THR A 50 26.30 15.45 -0.44
CA THR A 50 26.50 16.45 0.61
C THR A 50 25.19 17.21 0.89
N GLY A 51 24.73 17.16 2.15
CA GLY A 51 23.48 17.81 2.58
C GLY A 51 22.21 17.06 2.13
N ARG A 52 22.34 15.84 1.62
CA ARG A 52 21.22 14.94 1.28
C ARG A 52 21.13 13.78 2.24
N VAL A 53 19.91 13.27 2.38
CA VAL A 53 19.66 12.02 3.10
C VAL A 53 19.65 10.88 2.09
N LEU A 54 20.42 9.83 2.38
CA LEU A 54 20.29 8.54 1.73
C LEU A 54 19.56 7.59 2.67
N ALA A 55 18.45 7.03 2.20
CA ALA A 55 17.63 6.06 2.93
C ALA A 55 17.41 4.80 2.08
N PRO A 56 17.00 3.66 2.69
CA PRO A 56 16.44 2.58 1.91
C PRO A 56 15.25 3.10 1.09
N GLY A 57 15.10 2.57 -0.12
CA GLY A 57 13.94 2.87 -0.94
C GLY A 57 12.65 2.52 -0.23
N PHE A 58 11.63 3.36 -0.39
CA PHE A 58 10.40 3.21 0.37
C PHE A 58 9.59 2.00 -0.11
N ILE A 59 8.96 1.31 0.84
CA ILE A 59 8.11 0.15 0.59
C ILE A 59 6.67 0.61 0.79
N ASP A 60 5.91 0.61 -0.29
CA ASP A 60 4.49 0.93 -0.26
C ASP A 60 3.69 -0.33 0.06
N VAL A 61 3.32 -0.46 1.35
CA VAL A 61 2.69 -1.67 1.88
C VAL A 61 1.22 -1.81 1.52
N HIS A 62 0.61 -0.76 0.98
CA HIS A 62 -0.82 -0.73 0.69
C HIS A 62 -1.06 -0.12 -0.69
N THR A 63 -1.12 -0.98 -1.70
CA THR A 63 -1.36 -0.55 -3.08
C THR A 63 -2.45 -1.35 -3.76
N HIS A 64 -3.01 -0.73 -4.79
CA HIS A 64 -3.91 -1.32 -5.78
C HIS A 64 -3.25 -1.26 -7.17
N ASP A 65 -1.94 -1.51 -7.20
CA ASP A 65 -1.14 -1.40 -8.43
C ASP A 65 -1.11 -2.69 -9.27
N ASP A 66 -1.91 -3.71 -8.91
CA ASP A 66 -1.85 -5.08 -9.42
C ASP A 66 -1.72 -5.19 -10.95
N THR A 67 -2.54 -4.46 -11.70
CA THR A 67 -2.53 -4.51 -13.17
C THR A 67 -1.59 -3.47 -13.78
N VAL A 68 -1.39 -2.33 -13.11
CA VAL A 68 -0.59 -1.22 -13.63
C VAL A 68 0.91 -1.50 -13.55
N VAL A 69 1.38 -2.34 -12.62
CA VAL A 69 2.77 -2.82 -12.63
C VAL A 69 3.13 -3.56 -13.93
N ILE A 70 2.12 -4.11 -14.63
CA ILE A 70 2.29 -4.77 -15.93
C ILE A 70 2.00 -3.82 -17.10
N ARG A 71 0.88 -3.08 -17.04
CA ARG A 71 0.41 -2.22 -18.14
C ARG A 71 1.16 -0.88 -18.26
N HIS A 72 1.56 -0.33 -17.11
CA HIS A 72 2.27 0.94 -16.97
C HIS A 72 3.55 0.74 -16.14
N PRO A 73 4.47 -0.12 -16.60
CA PRO A 73 5.60 -0.59 -15.81
C PRO A 73 6.63 0.49 -15.50
N GLN A 74 6.48 1.71 -16.02
CA GLN A 74 7.29 2.87 -15.62
C GLN A 74 7.05 3.27 -14.16
N MET A 75 5.87 2.98 -13.61
CA MET A 75 5.54 3.17 -12.19
C MET A 75 5.91 4.57 -11.65
N LEU A 76 5.79 5.59 -12.50
CA LEU A 76 6.19 6.97 -12.19
C LEU A 76 5.51 7.52 -10.92
N PRO A 77 4.20 7.30 -10.66
CA PRO A 77 3.57 7.77 -9.42
C PRO A 77 4.31 7.30 -8.16
N LYS A 78 4.89 6.09 -8.21
CA LYS A 78 5.61 5.48 -7.09
C LYS A 78 7.07 5.92 -7.06
N LEU A 79 7.78 5.80 -8.17
CA LEU A 79 9.19 6.21 -8.26
C LEU A 79 9.40 7.68 -7.89
N SER A 80 8.51 8.59 -8.33
CA SER A 80 8.66 10.02 -8.01
C SER A 80 8.53 10.36 -6.52
N GLN A 81 8.07 9.40 -5.71
CA GLN A 81 7.95 9.52 -4.26
C GLN A 81 9.12 8.91 -3.49
N GLY A 82 10.04 8.21 -4.17
CA GLY A 82 11.10 7.40 -3.52
C GLY A 82 10.72 5.94 -3.28
N VAL A 83 9.56 5.47 -3.78
CA VAL A 83 9.11 4.08 -3.61
C VAL A 83 9.88 3.16 -4.55
N THR A 84 10.42 2.07 -4.00
CA THR A 84 11.17 1.05 -4.74
C THR A 84 10.50 -0.33 -4.70
N THR A 85 9.52 -0.52 -3.81
CA THR A 85 8.76 -1.77 -3.71
C THR A 85 7.28 -1.47 -3.45
N VAL A 86 6.38 -2.19 -4.10
CA VAL A 86 4.93 -2.14 -3.86
C VAL A 86 4.40 -3.49 -3.40
N ILE A 87 3.49 -3.48 -2.44
CA ILE A 87 2.70 -4.63 -2.03
C ILE A 87 1.29 -4.49 -2.61
N VAL A 88 0.95 -5.34 -3.57
CA VAL A 88 -0.34 -5.34 -4.28
C VAL A 88 -1.29 -6.41 -3.72
N GLY A 89 -2.53 -6.45 -4.21
CA GLY A 89 -3.51 -7.48 -3.81
C GLY A 89 -4.18 -7.20 -2.46
N ASN A 90 -4.33 -5.93 -2.10
CA ASN A 90 -4.92 -5.49 -0.82
C ASN A 90 -6.44 -5.48 -0.82
N CYS A 91 -7.05 -5.34 0.36
CA CYS A 91 -8.49 -5.12 0.54
C CYS A 91 -9.40 -6.19 -0.09
N GLY A 92 -8.91 -7.42 -0.21
CA GLY A 92 -9.66 -8.53 -0.81
C GLY A 92 -9.68 -8.51 -2.33
N ILE A 93 -9.08 -7.52 -3.01
CA ILE A 93 -9.01 -7.46 -4.47
C ILE A 93 -7.60 -7.74 -4.96
N SER A 94 -7.47 -8.53 -6.02
CA SER A 94 -6.18 -8.83 -6.64
C SER A 94 -6.36 -9.14 -8.13
N ALA A 95 -5.34 -8.89 -8.95
CA ALA A 95 -5.37 -9.24 -10.39
C ALA A 95 -5.29 -10.76 -10.64
N SER A 96 -4.94 -11.53 -9.61
CA SER A 96 -4.74 -12.97 -9.67
C SER A 96 -4.95 -13.62 -8.30
N PRO A 97 -5.31 -14.91 -8.24
CA PRO A 97 -5.80 -15.75 -9.34
C PRO A 97 -7.23 -15.35 -9.71
N VAL A 98 -7.48 -15.12 -10.99
CA VAL A 98 -8.78 -14.61 -11.45
C VAL A 98 -9.18 -15.26 -12.78
N SER A 99 -10.41 -15.77 -12.86
CA SER A 99 -11.04 -16.30 -14.07
C SER A 99 -12.47 -15.74 -14.20
N LEU A 100 -12.57 -14.45 -14.55
CA LEU A 100 -13.86 -13.76 -14.56
C LEU A 100 -14.82 -14.30 -15.63
N ARG A 101 -16.03 -14.65 -15.19
CA ARG A 101 -17.14 -15.02 -16.08
C ARG A 101 -17.77 -13.80 -16.76
N SER A 102 -17.76 -12.66 -16.08
CA SER A 102 -18.30 -11.36 -16.49
C SER A 102 -17.28 -10.25 -16.26
N ASP A 103 -17.72 -8.99 -16.26
CA ASP A 103 -16.90 -7.87 -15.80
C ASP A 103 -16.50 -8.04 -14.32
N PRO A 104 -15.35 -7.48 -13.89
CA PRO A 104 -14.91 -7.56 -12.50
C PRO A 104 -15.95 -6.93 -11.56
N PRO A 105 -16.33 -7.61 -10.47
CA PRO A 105 -17.28 -7.06 -9.50
C PRO A 105 -16.67 -5.87 -8.76
N ASP A 106 -17.51 -5.00 -8.18
CA ASP A 106 -17.04 -3.96 -7.25
C ASP A 106 -16.42 -4.59 -5.98
N PRO A 107 -15.25 -4.15 -5.50
CA PRO A 107 -14.41 -3.07 -6.03
C PRO A 107 -13.22 -3.57 -6.89
N MET A 108 -13.22 -4.82 -7.37
CA MET A 108 -12.14 -5.34 -8.24
C MET A 108 -11.98 -4.49 -9.51
N ASN A 109 -13.06 -3.88 -10.00
CA ASN A 109 -13.02 -2.93 -11.11
C ASN A 109 -12.11 -1.70 -10.86
N LEU A 110 -11.71 -1.41 -9.61
CA LEU A 110 -10.68 -0.40 -9.31
C LEU A 110 -9.30 -0.77 -9.86
N LEU A 111 -9.03 -2.05 -10.12
CA LEU A 111 -7.79 -2.53 -10.72
C LEU A 111 -7.84 -2.52 -12.26
N GLY A 112 -8.95 -2.10 -12.87
CA GLY A 112 -9.11 -2.00 -14.31
C GLY A 112 -10.28 -2.83 -14.86
N THR A 113 -10.33 -2.91 -16.19
CA THR A 113 -11.41 -3.60 -16.92
C THR A 113 -11.14 -5.10 -17.06
N ARG A 114 -12.12 -5.85 -17.56
CA ARG A 114 -12.05 -7.31 -17.74
C ARG A 114 -10.78 -7.78 -18.47
N GLU A 115 -10.31 -7.02 -19.45
CA GLU A 115 -9.13 -7.32 -20.25
C GLU A 115 -7.83 -7.33 -19.43
N ALA A 116 -7.81 -6.67 -18.27
CA ALA A 116 -6.67 -6.68 -17.36
C ALA A 116 -6.61 -7.93 -16.47
N PHE A 117 -7.70 -8.68 -16.34
CA PHE A 117 -7.84 -9.87 -15.48
C PHE A 117 -7.66 -11.17 -16.27
N VAL A 118 -6.42 -11.40 -16.73
CA VAL A 118 -6.07 -12.53 -17.61
C VAL A 118 -5.13 -13.56 -16.95
N TYR A 119 -5.06 -13.56 -15.61
CA TYR A 119 -4.13 -14.39 -14.84
C TYR A 119 -4.91 -15.43 -13.98
N PRO A 120 -5.25 -16.60 -14.56
CA PRO A 120 -6.06 -17.61 -13.86
C PRO A 120 -5.31 -18.27 -12.69
N ARG A 121 -3.97 -18.28 -12.72
CA ARG A 121 -3.12 -18.77 -11.63
C ARG A 121 -2.15 -17.68 -11.20
N PHE A 122 -1.79 -17.66 -9.93
CA PHE A 122 -0.81 -16.71 -9.41
C PHE A 122 0.58 -16.83 -10.05
N ALA A 123 0.96 -18.04 -10.49
CA ALA A 123 2.18 -18.24 -11.26
C ALA A 123 2.15 -17.50 -12.61
N ASP A 124 0.97 -17.37 -13.25
CA ASP A 124 0.82 -16.64 -14.51
C ASP A 124 0.99 -15.12 -14.29
N TYR A 125 0.41 -14.59 -13.21
CA TYR A 125 0.60 -13.20 -12.81
C TYR A 125 2.06 -12.88 -12.51
N ARG A 126 2.72 -13.73 -11.72
CA ARG A 126 4.14 -13.58 -11.43
C ARG A 126 4.99 -13.54 -12.71
N ALA A 127 4.76 -14.46 -13.64
CA ALA A 127 5.47 -14.49 -14.92
C ALA A 127 5.22 -13.22 -15.74
N ALA A 128 3.99 -12.69 -15.70
CA ALA A 128 3.65 -11.44 -16.37
C ALA A 128 4.33 -10.22 -15.75
N VAL A 129 4.42 -10.14 -14.42
CA VAL A 129 5.20 -9.10 -13.72
C VAL A 129 6.68 -9.19 -14.10
N GLU A 130 7.27 -10.39 -14.04
CA GLU A 130 8.67 -10.61 -14.42
C GLU A 130 8.91 -10.21 -15.90
N SER A 131 7.99 -10.57 -16.81
CA SER A 131 8.08 -10.19 -18.23
C SER A 131 7.87 -8.69 -18.47
N ALA A 132 7.06 -8.01 -17.66
CA ALA A 132 6.80 -6.59 -17.82
C ALA A 132 8.00 -5.74 -17.44
N HIS A 133 8.87 -6.23 -16.54
CA HIS A 133 9.99 -5.50 -15.95
C HIS A 133 9.50 -4.15 -15.39
N PRO A 134 8.75 -4.13 -14.27
CA PRO A 134 8.34 -2.89 -13.62
C PRO A 134 9.54 -2.12 -13.08
N ALA A 135 9.38 -0.81 -12.94
CA ALA A 135 10.45 0.05 -12.42
C ALA A 135 10.68 -0.12 -10.91
N VAL A 136 9.68 -0.65 -10.20
CA VAL A 136 9.72 -0.98 -8.77
C VAL A 136 9.61 -2.50 -8.59
N ASN A 137 10.09 -3.01 -7.46
CA ASN A 137 9.83 -4.37 -7.04
C ASN A 137 8.34 -4.56 -6.70
N VAL A 138 7.85 -5.79 -6.88
CA VAL A 138 6.44 -6.13 -6.67
C VAL A 138 6.36 -7.35 -5.78
N ALA A 139 5.61 -7.28 -4.69
CA ALA A 139 5.16 -8.45 -3.94
C ALA A 139 3.63 -8.41 -3.86
N ALA A 140 2.99 -9.58 -3.73
CA ALA A 140 1.54 -9.65 -3.88
C ALA A 140 0.88 -10.54 -2.81
N LEU A 141 -0.27 -10.06 -2.35
CA LEU A 141 -1.25 -10.77 -1.56
C LEU A 141 -2.33 -11.36 -2.48
N ILE A 142 -3.11 -12.31 -1.96
CA ILE A 142 -4.26 -12.88 -2.65
C ILE A 142 -5.54 -12.27 -2.09
N GLY A 143 -6.37 -11.71 -2.96
CA GLY A 143 -7.63 -11.10 -2.57
C GLY A 143 -8.74 -12.13 -2.33
N HIS A 144 -9.38 -12.09 -1.16
CA HIS A 144 -10.55 -12.91 -0.84
C HIS A 144 -11.73 -12.71 -1.81
N THR A 145 -12.03 -11.47 -2.23
CA THR A 145 -13.08 -11.19 -3.22
C THR A 145 -12.75 -11.80 -4.58
N ALA A 146 -11.47 -11.83 -4.98
CA ALA A 146 -11.03 -12.51 -6.19
C ALA A 146 -11.30 -14.03 -6.11
N LEU A 147 -10.99 -14.65 -4.97
CA LEU A 147 -11.31 -16.07 -4.73
C LEU A 147 -12.83 -16.32 -4.79
N ARG A 148 -13.65 -15.50 -4.11
CA ARG A 148 -15.11 -15.60 -4.16
C ARG A 148 -15.63 -15.46 -5.60
N SER A 149 -15.12 -14.49 -6.36
CA SER A 149 -15.53 -14.24 -7.75
C SER A 149 -15.25 -15.40 -8.71
N ASN A 150 -14.29 -16.28 -8.40
CA ASN A 150 -13.99 -17.45 -9.22
C ASN A 150 -14.97 -18.61 -8.96
N HIS A 151 -15.40 -18.75 -7.71
CA HIS A 151 -16.10 -19.94 -7.23
C HIS A 151 -17.59 -19.73 -6.96
N MET A 152 -18.02 -18.50 -6.68
CA MET A 152 -19.40 -18.18 -6.35
C MET A 152 -20.14 -17.57 -7.55
N ASP A 153 -21.37 -18.02 -7.75
CA ASP A 153 -22.27 -17.47 -8.77
C ASP A 153 -22.94 -16.16 -8.31
N ASP A 154 -23.03 -15.94 -7.00
CA ASP A 154 -23.60 -14.75 -6.37
C ASP A 154 -22.77 -14.37 -5.13
N LEU A 155 -22.20 -13.17 -5.16
CA LEU A 155 -21.34 -12.64 -4.10
C LEU A 155 -22.13 -12.08 -2.90
N HIS A 156 -23.45 -11.92 -3.02
CA HIS A 156 -24.31 -11.34 -1.98
C HIS A 156 -24.90 -12.35 -0.99
N ARG A 157 -24.34 -13.56 -0.94
CA ARG A 157 -24.65 -14.60 0.05
C ARG A 157 -23.39 -15.15 0.72
N THR A 158 -23.56 -15.95 1.75
CA THR A 158 -22.46 -16.74 2.34
C THR A 158 -21.99 -17.82 1.36
N ALA A 159 -20.69 -18.14 1.36
CA ALA A 159 -20.15 -19.26 0.59
C ALA A 159 -20.60 -20.61 1.19
N SER A 160 -20.84 -21.59 0.33
CA SER A 160 -21.06 -22.99 0.72
C SER A 160 -19.73 -23.67 1.10
N ALA A 161 -19.81 -24.82 1.78
CA ALA A 161 -18.62 -25.58 2.16
C ALA A 161 -17.73 -25.96 0.94
N ASP A 162 -18.35 -26.32 -0.19
CA ASP A 162 -17.62 -26.68 -1.42
C ASP A 162 -16.92 -25.46 -2.05
N GLU A 163 -17.57 -24.29 -2.02
CA GLU A 163 -16.97 -23.04 -2.50
C GLU A 163 -15.80 -22.62 -1.61
N ILE A 164 -15.94 -22.74 -0.29
CA ILE A 164 -14.84 -22.49 0.67
C ILE A 164 -13.68 -23.44 0.41
N ALA A 165 -13.95 -24.73 0.23
CA ALA A 165 -12.93 -25.73 -0.09
C ALA A 165 -12.20 -25.38 -1.40
N ALA A 166 -12.92 -24.96 -2.44
CA ALA A 166 -12.33 -24.56 -3.71
C ALA A 166 -11.45 -23.28 -3.58
N MET A 167 -11.94 -22.26 -2.85
CA MET A 167 -11.17 -21.06 -2.54
C MET A 167 -9.88 -21.39 -1.76
N ARG A 168 -9.94 -22.33 -0.81
CA ARG A 168 -8.76 -22.80 -0.04
C ARG A 168 -7.71 -23.44 -0.93
N VAL A 169 -8.12 -24.27 -1.89
CA VAL A 169 -7.20 -24.90 -2.86
C VAL A 169 -6.49 -23.81 -3.68
N GLN A 170 -7.24 -22.86 -4.22
CA GLN A 170 -6.67 -21.81 -5.06
C GLN A 170 -5.75 -20.85 -4.26
N LEU A 171 -6.09 -20.57 -3.00
CA LEU A 171 -5.23 -19.83 -2.08
C LEU A 171 -3.94 -20.60 -1.80
N GLN A 172 -4.01 -21.90 -1.52
CA GLN A 172 -2.84 -22.74 -1.27
C GLN A 172 -1.89 -22.76 -2.48
N GLU A 173 -2.40 -22.99 -3.70
CA GLU A 173 -1.61 -22.94 -4.93
C GLU A 173 -0.89 -21.58 -5.10
N SER A 174 -1.56 -20.50 -4.72
CA SER A 174 -0.99 -19.15 -4.78
C SER A 174 0.11 -18.92 -3.74
N LEU A 175 -0.04 -19.46 -2.53
CA LEU A 175 0.98 -19.42 -1.47
C LEU A 175 2.22 -20.26 -1.82
N GLU A 176 2.01 -21.39 -2.50
CA GLU A 176 3.08 -22.24 -3.07
C GLU A 176 3.83 -21.50 -4.19
N ALA A 177 3.11 -20.75 -5.02
CA ALA A 177 3.69 -19.91 -6.08
C ALA A 177 4.39 -18.63 -5.56
N GLY A 178 4.31 -18.36 -4.25
CA GLY A 178 5.08 -17.31 -3.58
C GLY A 178 4.29 -16.08 -3.15
N ALA A 179 2.96 -16.14 -3.09
CA ALA A 179 2.16 -15.05 -2.52
C ALA A 179 2.51 -14.81 -1.04
N LEU A 180 2.46 -13.54 -0.61
CA LEU A 180 2.78 -13.15 0.76
C LEU A 180 1.71 -13.58 1.77
N GLY A 181 0.46 -13.72 1.33
CA GLY A 181 -0.66 -13.92 2.23
C GLY A 181 -2.03 -13.71 1.59
N LEU A 182 -3.04 -13.61 2.45
CA LEU A 182 -4.43 -13.36 2.11
C LEU A 182 -4.80 -11.94 2.55
N SER A 183 -5.53 -11.22 1.70
CA SER A 183 -6.20 -9.97 2.05
C SER A 183 -7.72 -10.13 2.01
N THR A 184 -8.44 -9.37 2.84
CA THR A 184 -9.91 -9.27 2.79
C THR A 184 -10.37 -7.82 2.73
N GLY A 185 -11.54 -7.59 2.14
CA GLY A 185 -12.24 -6.30 2.16
C GLY A 185 -13.68 -6.48 2.59
N LEU A 186 -13.88 -6.71 3.89
CA LEU A 186 -15.16 -7.15 4.43
C LEU A 186 -16.22 -6.04 4.49
N ALA A 187 -15.82 -4.78 4.27
CA ALA A 187 -16.75 -3.66 4.13
C ALA A 187 -17.48 -3.65 2.77
N TYR A 188 -16.91 -4.24 1.73
CA TYR A 188 -17.45 -4.17 0.38
C TYR A 188 -18.62 -5.12 0.16
N ALA A 189 -19.60 -4.73 -0.65
CA ALA A 189 -20.81 -5.50 -0.88
C ALA A 189 -20.56 -6.93 -1.41
N SER A 190 -19.45 -7.13 -2.12
CA SER A 190 -19.01 -8.42 -2.69
C SER A 190 -18.45 -9.41 -1.64
N ALA A 191 -18.08 -8.94 -0.45
CA ALA A 191 -17.57 -9.76 0.65
C ALA A 191 -18.30 -9.51 1.98
N PHE A 192 -19.22 -8.56 2.06
CA PHE A 192 -19.92 -8.19 3.30
C PHE A 192 -20.71 -9.35 3.92
N ASN A 193 -21.26 -10.24 3.09
CA ASN A 193 -21.98 -11.45 3.52
C ASN A 193 -21.07 -12.66 3.78
N ALA A 194 -19.75 -12.49 3.67
CA ALA A 194 -18.80 -13.50 4.13
C ALA A 194 -18.84 -13.56 5.65
N GLU A 195 -19.27 -14.69 6.19
CA GLU A 195 -19.24 -14.96 7.61
C GLU A 195 -17.79 -15.04 8.11
N THR A 196 -17.56 -14.71 9.39
CA THR A 196 -16.22 -14.84 9.98
C THR A 196 -15.66 -16.26 9.83
N ASP A 197 -16.52 -17.28 9.90
CA ASP A 197 -16.14 -18.69 9.74
C ASP A 197 -15.54 -19.01 8.35
N GLU A 198 -16.05 -18.38 7.29
CA GLU A 198 -15.48 -18.50 5.94
C GLU A 198 -14.02 -18.03 5.92
N VAL A 199 -13.75 -16.88 6.54
CA VAL A 199 -12.41 -16.30 6.59
C VAL A 199 -11.50 -17.10 7.54
N LEU A 200 -12.03 -17.62 8.65
CA LEU A 200 -11.30 -18.53 9.55
C LEU A 200 -10.80 -19.75 8.77
N GLN A 201 -11.68 -20.41 8.02
CA GLN A 201 -11.32 -21.58 7.22
C GLN A 201 -10.28 -21.28 6.13
N LEU A 202 -10.37 -20.13 5.47
CA LEU A 202 -9.34 -19.71 4.49
C LEU A 202 -8.01 -19.41 5.17
N SER A 203 -8.03 -18.73 6.31
CA SER A 203 -6.83 -18.32 7.04
C SER A 203 -5.98 -19.50 7.52
N GLU A 204 -6.57 -20.67 7.76
CA GLU A 204 -5.85 -21.89 8.13
C GLU A 204 -4.79 -22.30 7.10
N ALA A 205 -5.01 -22.01 5.82
CA ALA A 205 -4.03 -22.30 4.78
C ALA A 205 -2.72 -21.50 4.99
N LEU A 206 -2.78 -20.32 5.60
CA LEU A 206 -1.65 -19.41 5.77
C LEU A 206 -0.60 -19.96 6.76
N THR A 207 -1.01 -20.75 7.75
CA THR A 207 -0.14 -21.21 8.85
C THR A 207 1.06 -22.01 8.36
N ALA A 208 0.84 -22.92 7.40
CA ALA A 208 1.87 -23.80 6.86
C ALA A 208 2.95 -23.02 6.09
N PHE A 209 2.60 -21.85 5.56
CA PHE A 209 3.49 -21.01 4.77
C PHE A 209 4.11 -19.87 5.59
N GLY A 210 3.73 -19.70 6.86
CA GLY A 210 4.14 -18.53 7.65
C GLY A 210 3.76 -17.21 6.95
N ALA A 211 2.60 -17.19 6.30
CA ALA A 211 2.10 -16.07 5.51
C ALA A 211 1.39 -15.03 6.40
N VAL A 212 1.02 -13.88 5.82
CA VAL A 212 0.32 -12.79 6.52
C VAL A 212 -1.16 -12.75 6.19
N TYR A 213 -1.97 -12.25 7.13
CA TYR A 213 -3.35 -11.85 6.89
C TYR A 213 -3.45 -10.31 6.91
N THR A 214 -3.91 -9.70 5.83
CA THR A 214 -4.19 -8.26 5.79
C THR A 214 -5.68 -8.01 5.64
N THR A 215 -6.20 -6.91 6.16
CA THR A 215 -7.64 -6.70 6.14
C THR A 215 -8.04 -5.23 6.10
N HIS A 216 -8.84 -4.89 5.10
CA HIS A 216 -9.80 -3.81 5.20
C HIS A 216 -10.98 -4.36 6.03
N LEU A 217 -11.10 -3.81 7.24
CA LEU A 217 -12.05 -4.23 8.26
C LEU A 217 -13.50 -4.24 7.76
N ARG A 218 -14.35 -5.06 8.37
CA ARG A 218 -15.79 -5.08 8.04
C ARG A 218 -16.49 -3.73 8.24
N SER A 219 -15.96 -2.93 9.16
CA SER A 219 -16.37 -1.55 9.36
C SER A 219 -15.21 -0.71 9.85
N GLU A 220 -15.16 0.53 9.39
CA GLU A 220 -14.28 1.59 9.88
C GLU A 220 -15.09 2.71 10.58
N PHE A 221 -16.40 2.51 10.71
CA PHE A 221 -17.37 3.45 11.28
C PHE A 221 -17.65 3.11 12.75
N GLU A 222 -18.93 3.10 13.15
CA GLU A 222 -19.34 2.91 14.54
C GLU A 222 -18.86 1.55 15.12
N PRO A 223 -19.03 0.39 14.44
CA PRO A 223 -18.60 -0.91 14.96
C PRO A 223 -17.14 -1.27 14.59
N VAL A 224 -16.24 -0.29 14.54
CA VAL A 224 -14.84 -0.52 14.15
C VAL A 224 -14.08 -1.39 15.16
N LEU A 225 -14.40 -1.32 16.46
CA LEU A 225 -13.72 -2.14 17.47
C LEU A 225 -14.09 -3.61 17.34
N GLU A 226 -15.35 -3.90 17.05
CA GLU A 226 -15.87 -5.24 16.76
C GLU A 226 -15.21 -5.81 15.51
N ALA A 227 -15.04 -4.99 14.47
CA ALA A 227 -14.33 -5.39 13.26
C ALA A 227 -12.84 -5.66 13.50
N MET A 228 -12.19 -4.90 14.39
CA MET A 228 -10.82 -5.19 14.83
C MET A 228 -10.75 -6.51 15.61
N ASP A 229 -11.70 -6.77 16.51
CA ASP A 229 -11.76 -8.02 17.27
C ASP A 229 -11.97 -9.24 16.35
N GLU A 230 -12.78 -9.10 15.29
CA GLU A 230 -12.91 -10.09 14.22
C GLU A 230 -11.56 -10.37 13.55
N ALA A 231 -10.84 -9.33 13.13
CA ALA A 231 -9.52 -9.48 12.51
C ALA A 231 -8.51 -10.19 13.42
N PHE A 232 -8.49 -9.83 14.71
CA PHE A 232 -7.62 -10.46 15.70
C PHE A 232 -8.02 -11.90 16.01
N LEU A 233 -9.31 -12.23 16.01
CA LEU A 233 -9.80 -13.60 16.13
C LEU A 233 -9.26 -14.46 14.98
N ILE A 234 -9.36 -13.98 13.74
CA ILE A 234 -8.87 -14.69 12.55
C ILE A 234 -7.36 -14.94 12.64
N GLY A 235 -6.57 -13.90 12.94
CA GLY A 235 -5.12 -14.05 13.11
C GLY A 235 -4.73 -15.05 14.18
N ARG A 236 -5.39 -15.00 15.35
CA ARG A 236 -5.15 -15.94 16.46
C ARG A 236 -5.51 -17.37 16.11
N HIS A 237 -6.62 -17.58 15.40
CA HIS A 237 -7.05 -18.91 14.93
C HIS A 237 -5.99 -19.54 14.03
N ALA A 238 -5.57 -18.81 12.99
CA ALA A 238 -4.56 -19.28 12.05
C ALA A 238 -3.11 -19.17 12.56
N LYS A 239 -2.87 -18.52 13.70
CA LYS A 239 -1.54 -18.25 14.25
C LYS A 239 -0.63 -17.55 13.22
N VAL A 240 -1.18 -16.57 12.51
CA VAL A 240 -0.48 -15.77 11.49
C VAL A 240 -0.56 -14.29 11.82
N PRO A 241 0.38 -13.44 11.36
CA PRO A 241 0.33 -12.03 11.66
C PRO A 241 -0.87 -11.35 11.00
N VAL A 242 -1.39 -10.31 11.66
CA VAL A 242 -2.48 -9.47 11.16
C VAL A 242 -1.96 -8.07 10.85
N ILE A 243 -2.26 -7.56 9.66
CA ILE A 243 -2.07 -6.15 9.32
C ILE A 243 -3.43 -5.54 9.04
N ILE A 244 -3.85 -4.60 9.89
CA ILE A 244 -5.05 -3.80 9.62
C ILE A 244 -4.68 -2.75 8.59
N SER A 245 -5.29 -2.86 7.42
CA SER A 245 -5.10 -1.93 6.33
C SER A 245 -5.67 -0.55 6.68
N HIS A 246 -4.98 0.50 6.24
CA HIS A 246 -5.42 1.89 6.22
C HIS A 246 -6.26 2.30 7.45
N LEU A 247 -5.75 2.01 8.65
CA LEU A 247 -6.46 2.17 9.91
C LEU A 247 -6.95 3.62 10.05
N LYS A 248 -8.24 3.79 10.34
CA LYS A 248 -8.90 5.10 10.41
C LYS A 248 -10.14 5.06 11.31
N CYS A 249 -10.61 6.26 11.66
CA CYS A 249 -11.95 6.49 12.18
C CYS A 249 -12.78 7.15 11.08
N ALA A 250 -13.63 6.40 10.39
CA ALA A 250 -14.42 6.90 9.27
C ALA A 250 -15.78 7.47 9.74
N GLY A 251 -16.18 8.59 9.15
CA GLY A 251 -17.44 9.29 9.43
C GLY A 251 -17.34 10.25 10.61
N ALA A 252 -18.01 11.40 10.50
CA ALA A 252 -17.94 12.49 11.48
C ALA A 252 -18.30 12.07 12.92
N GLY A 253 -19.21 11.09 13.07
CA GLY A 253 -19.58 10.55 14.39
C GLY A 253 -18.48 9.73 15.08
N ASN A 254 -17.39 9.39 14.39
CA ASN A 254 -16.29 8.57 14.91
C ASN A 254 -15.00 9.35 15.16
N TRP A 255 -14.96 10.64 14.85
CA TRP A 255 -13.77 11.46 15.06
C TRP A 255 -13.37 11.52 16.54
N GLY A 256 -12.07 11.46 16.79
CA GLY A 256 -11.49 11.41 18.13
C GLY A 256 -11.43 9.99 18.74
N ARG A 257 -11.95 8.96 18.07
CA ARG A 257 -11.92 7.57 18.57
C ARG A 257 -10.57 6.86 18.40
N SER A 258 -9.60 7.44 17.69
CA SER A 258 -8.34 6.72 17.43
C SER A 258 -7.58 6.25 18.68
N PRO A 259 -7.64 6.91 19.87
CA PRO A 259 -7.06 6.37 21.10
C PRO A 259 -7.66 5.01 21.50
N GLN A 260 -8.95 4.77 21.23
CA GLN A 260 -9.62 3.50 21.52
C GLN A 260 -9.12 2.40 20.57
N LEU A 261 -8.99 2.71 19.28
CA LEU A 261 -8.48 1.79 18.26
C LEU A 261 -7.02 1.42 18.57
N LEU A 262 -6.17 2.42 18.84
CA LEU A 262 -4.76 2.21 19.17
C LEU A 262 -4.60 1.38 20.45
N ALA A 263 -5.40 1.66 21.50
CA ALA A 263 -5.40 0.82 22.70
C ALA A 263 -5.85 -0.62 22.42
N SER A 264 -6.76 -0.84 21.47
CA SER A 264 -7.14 -2.19 21.03
C SER A 264 -5.99 -2.91 20.31
N LEU A 265 -5.34 -2.22 19.38
CA LEU A 265 -4.17 -2.71 18.65
C LEU A 265 -3.02 -3.08 19.60
N GLU A 266 -2.69 -2.21 20.56
CA GLU A 266 -1.67 -2.47 21.58
C GLU A 266 -2.01 -3.68 22.46
N ARG A 267 -3.28 -3.84 22.87
CA ARG A 267 -3.71 -5.01 23.65
C ARG A 267 -3.53 -6.30 22.85
N ALA A 268 -3.92 -6.31 21.57
CA ALA A 268 -3.73 -7.47 20.71
C ALA A 268 -2.24 -7.79 20.51
N ALA A 269 -1.40 -6.78 20.29
CA ALA A 269 0.04 -6.89 20.07
C ALA A 269 0.80 -7.59 21.20
N LYS A 270 0.29 -7.52 22.45
CA LYS A 270 0.90 -8.22 23.60
C LYS A 270 0.88 -9.75 23.49
N THR A 271 -0.05 -10.30 22.71
CA THR A 271 -0.30 -11.75 22.66
C THR A 271 -0.26 -12.31 21.24
N HIS A 272 -0.30 -11.46 20.24
CA HIS A 272 -0.39 -11.87 18.86
C HIS A 272 0.32 -10.86 17.93
N PRO A 273 1.03 -11.32 16.88
CA PRO A 273 1.63 -10.44 15.89
C PRO A 273 0.59 -9.58 15.16
N VAL A 274 0.52 -8.29 15.49
CA VAL A 274 -0.39 -7.34 14.82
C VAL A 274 0.36 -6.07 14.43
N GLY A 275 -0.10 -5.44 13.35
CA GLY A 275 0.34 -4.13 12.91
C GLY A 275 -0.77 -3.43 12.12
N CYS A 276 -0.48 -2.22 11.65
CA CYS A 276 -1.36 -1.52 10.72
C CYS A 276 -0.55 -0.69 9.72
N ASP A 277 -1.23 -0.22 8.70
CA ASP A 277 -0.74 0.86 7.85
C ASP A 277 -1.75 2.03 7.83
N CYS A 278 -1.29 3.20 7.42
CA CYS A 278 -2.12 4.39 7.28
C CYS A 278 -1.54 5.30 6.19
N TYR A 279 -2.41 5.93 5.41
CA TYR A 279 -2.03 7.00 4.48
C TYR A 279 -2.14 8.37 5.16
N PRO A 280 -1.31 9.36 4.78
CA PRO A 280 -1.15 10.63 5.51
C PRO A 280 -2.20 11.71 5.11
N TYR A 281 -3.46 11.32 4.98
CA TYR A 281 -4.55 12.21 4.55
C TYR A 281 -5.82 11.98 5.38
N ALA A 282 -6.55 13.06 5.67
CA ALA A 282 -7.85 13.04 6.35
C ALA A 282 -9.03 12.87 5.37
N ALA A 283 -8.78 12.23 4.22
CA ALA A 283 -9.82 11.85 3.27
C ALA A 283 -9.52 10.44 2.73
N SER A 284 -10.56 9.64 2.52
CA SER A 284 -10.47 8.33 1.87
C SER A 284 -10.89 8.43 0.41
N SER A 285 -10.62 7.38 -0.37
CA SER A 285 -11.06 7.26 -1.75
C SER A 285 -11.47 5.82 -2.04
N SER A 286 -12.61 5.63 -2.70
CA SER A 286 -13.13 4.32 -3.14
C SER A 286 -14.23 4.54 -4.19
N THR A 287 -14.95 3.49 -4.56
CA THR A 287 -16.22 3.63 -5.30
C THR A 287 -17.25 4.48 -4.54
N LEU A 288 -18.15 5.12 -5.27
CA LEU A 288 -19.26 5.92 -4.73
C LEU A 288 -20.26 4.99 -4.04
N ASP A 289 -20.20 4.92 -2.72
CA ASP A 289 -21.02 4.08 -1.86
C ASP A 289 -22.20 4.88 -1.31
N LEU A 290 -23.42 4.46 -1.67
CA LEU A 290 -24.65 5.11 -1.21
C LEU A 290 -24.77 5.14 0.31
N LYS A 291 -24.16 4.19 1.04
CA LYS A 291 -24.18 4.18 2.52
C LYS A 291 -23.38 5.34 3.13
N GLN A 292 -22.46 5.93 2.38
CA GLN A 292 -21.60 7.02 2.82
C GLN A 292 -22.10 8.39 2.35
N VAL A 293 -23.20 8.45 1.59
CA VAL A 293 -23.77 9.71 1.12
C VAL A 293 -24.38 10.49 2.29
N THR A 294 -23.75 11.62 2.62
CA THR A 294 -24.16 12.50 3.71
C THR A 294 -23.76 13.95 3.40
N ASP A 295 -24.40 14.89 4.10
CA ASP A 295 -24.02 16.30 4.15
C ASP A 295 -23.05 16.63 5.29
N ALA A 296 -22.78 15.69 6.19
CA ALA A 296 -21.93 15.87 7.37
C ALA A 296 -20.45 16.13 7.03
N PHE A 297 -20.02 15.75 5.84
CA PHE A 297 -18.69 16.03 5.31
C PHE A 297 -18.73 16.13 3.79
N ARG A 298 -17.68 16.73 3.23
CA ARG A 298 -17.53 16.91 1.79
C ARG A 298 -17.31 15.56 1.08
N ILE A 299 -17.89 15.41 -0.10
CA ILE A 299 -17.70 14.26 -0.99
C ILE A 299 -17.41 14.80 -2.39
N THR A 300 -16.25 14.46 -2.96
CA THR A 300 -15.86 14.86 -4.33
C THR A 300 -15.90 13.64 -5.25
N ILE A 301 -16.53 13.74 -6.41
CA ILE A 301 -16.61 12.65 -7.39
C ILE A 301 -15.27 12.53 -8.13
N THR A 302 -14.65 11.35 -8.16
CA THR A 302 -13.39 11.13 -8.92
C THR A 302 -13.67 10.75 -10.37
N TRP A 303 -14.67 9.91 -10.59
CA TRP A 303 -15.17 9.54 -11.92
C TRP A 303 -16.65 9.14 -11.84
N SER A 304 -17.35 9.20 -12.97
CA SER A 304 -18.70 8.67 -13.14
C SER A 304 -18.86 8.18 -14.57
N THR A 305 -19.30 6.94 -14.73
CA THR A 305 -19.57 6.38 -16.07
C THR A 305 -20.75 7.08 -16.77
N PRO A 306 -21.94 7.23 -16.14
CA PRO A 306 -23.05 7.91 -16.80
C PRO A 306 -22.87 9.42 -16.93
N CYS A 307 -22.05 10.06 -16.09
CA CYS A 307 -21.86 11.51 -16.08
C CYS A 307 -20.38 11.92 -15.96
N PRO A 308 -19.53 11.66 -16.98
CA PRO A 308 -18.08 11.90 -16.88
C PRO A 308 -17.70 13.36 -16.58
N ALA A 309 -18.50 14.32 -17.04
CA ALA A 309 -18.30 15.75 -16.80
C ALA A 309 -18.40 16.18 -15.32
N MET A 310 -18.86 15.28 -14.43
CA MET A 310 -18.98 15.55 -13.00
C MET A 310 -17.72 15.15 -12.20
N GLY A 311 -16.74 14.52 -12.84
CA GLY A 311 -15.44 14.24 -12.21
C GLY A 311 -14.76 15.52 -11.71
N GLY A 312 -14.21 15.48 -10.50
CA GLY A 312 -13.58 16.61 -9.82
C GLY A 312 -14.54 17.56 -9.10
N ARG A 313 -15.87 17.35 -9.19
CA ARG A 313 -16.88 18.22 -8.56
C ARG A 313 -17.41 17.66 -7.24
N ASP A 314 -17.88 18.53 -6.36
CA ASP A 314 -18.48 18.13 -5.09
C ASP A 314 -19.92 17.63 -5.28
N LEU A 315 -20.27 16.51 -4.64
CA LEU A 315 -21.60 15.89 -4.73
C LEU A 315 -22.71 16.85 -4.31
N GLN A 316 -22.46 17.72 -3.33
CA GLN A 316 -23.42 18.74 -2.89
C GLN A 316 -23.69 19.78 -3.98
N GLU A 317 -22.67 20.21 -4.71
CA GLU A 317 -22.82 21.15 -5.83
C GLU A 317 -23.58 20.51 -6.99
N ILE A 318 -23.26 19.24 -7.31
CA ILE A 318 -23.95 18.48 -8.36
C ILE A 318 -25.44 18.32 -8.02
N ALA A 319 -25.75 17.92 -6.78
CA ALA A 319 -27.13 17.74 -6.34
C ALA A 319 -27.93 19.06 -6.39
N ALA A 320 -27.32 20.17 -5.99
CA ALA A 320 -27.92 21.50 -6.09
C ALA A 320 -28.14 21.94 -7.55
N GLU A 321 -27.17 21.71 -8.44
CA GLU A 321 -27.31 22.01 -9.88
C GLU A 321 -28.43 21.19 -10.53
N TRP A 322 -28.56 19.92 -10.15
CA TRP A 322 -29.57 19.01 -10.69
C TRP A 322 -30.94 19.15 -10.04
N ASP A 323 -31.08 19.99 -9.02
CA ASP A 323 -32.28 20.18 -8.20
C ASP A 323 -32.83 18.84 -7.66
N VAL A 324 -31.95 18.04 -7.05
CA VAL A 324 -32.30 16.75 -6.45
C VAL A 324 -31.64 16.55 -5.08
N SER A 325 -32.08 15.53 -4.34
CA SER A 325 -31.41 15.14 -3.09
C SER A 325 -29.98 14.63 -3.35
N LEU A 326 -29.09 14.70 -2.34
CA LEU A 326 -27.75 14.11 -2.41
C LEU A 326 -27.80 12.63 -2.79
N MET A 327 -28.77 11.90 -2.24
CA MET A 327 -28.95 10.48 -2.50
C MET A 327 -29.36 10.21 -3.95
N ASP A 328 -30.26 11.03 -4.51
CA ASP A 328 -30.69 10.87 -5.91
C ASP A 328 -29.60 11.27 -6.89
N ALA A 329 -28.81 12.31 -6.58
CA ALA A 329 -27.61 12.64 -7.35
C ALA A 329 -26.61 11.48 -7.33
N ALA A 330 -26.31 10.92 -6.16
CA ALA A 330 -25.38 9.80 -6.04
C ALA A 330 -25.84 8.57 -6.83
N ARG A 331 -27.13 8.21 -6.77
CA ARG A 331 -27.71 7.11 -7.58
C ARG A 331 -27.55 7.36 -9.08
N ARG A 332 -27.75 8.60 -9.55
CA ARG A 332 -27.57 8.95 -10.97
C ARG A 332 -26.12 8.88 -11.42
N LEU A 333 -25.17 9.13 -10.51
CA LEU A 333 -23.74 9.09 -10.80
C LEU A 333 -23.17 7.67 -10.85
N GLN A 334 -23.77 6.70 -10.16
CA GLN A 334 -23.27 5.32 -10.13
C GLN A 334 -23.36 4.63 -11.51
N PRO A 335 -22.37 3.79 -11.89
CA PRO A 335 -21.13 3.54 -11.16
C PRO A 335 -20.15 4.73 -11.25
N ALA A 336 -19.56 5.06 -10.11
CA ALA A 336 -18.70 6.21 -9.89
C ALA A 336 -17.64 5.92 -8.82
N GLY A 337 -16.61 6.75 -8.77
CA GLY A 337 -15.64 6.84 -7.67
C GLY A 337 -15.80 8.15 -6.91
N ALA A 338 -15.35 8.19 -5.65
CA ALA A 338 -15.43 9.37 -4.80
C ALA A 338 -14.30 9.45 -3.78
N VAL A 339 -13.96 10.69 -3.42
CA VAL A 339 -13.17 11.06 -2.24
C VAL A 339 -14.12 11.47 -1.12
N TYR A 340 -13.94 10.89 0.07
CA TYR A 340 -14.74 11.20 1.25
C TYR A 340 -13.88 11.92 2.29
N TYR A 341 -14.25 13.17 2.63
CA TYR A 341 -13.58 13.96 3.67
C TYR A 341 -14.10 13.61 5.07
N GLY A 342 -14.28 12.30 5.31
CA GLY A 342 -14.94 11.75 6.49
C GLY A 342 -14.00 11.41 7.64
N MET A 343 -12.74 11.86 7.63
CA MET A 343 -11.74 11.58 8.68
C MET A 343 -11.26 12.88 9.33
N ASP A 344 -10.81 12.80 10.58
CA ASP A 344 -10.19 13.92 11.29
C ASP A 344 -8.65 13.81 11.25
N GLU A 345 -7.96 14.91 11.00
CA GLU A 345 -6.50 14.91 10.89
C GLU A 345 -5.81 14.59 12.22
N ALA A 346 -6.40 14.92 13.36
CA ALA A 346 -5.82 14.57 14.65
C ALA A 346 -5.88 13.05 14.91
N ASP A 347 -6.90 12.35 14.41
CA ASP A 347 -6.93 10.88 14.40
C ASP A 347 -5.83 10.31 13.51
N VAL A 348 -5.68 10.82 12.28
CA VAL A 348 -4.63 10.41 11.32
C VAL A 348 -3.24 10.60 11.93
N ARG A 349 -2.96 11.76 12.54
CA ARG A 349 -1.69 12.05 13.21
C ARG A 349 -1.39 11.03 14.32
N ARG A 350 -2.37 10.71 15.17
CA ARG A 350 -2.19 9.72 16.25
C ARG A 350 -1.89 8.33 15.69
N ILE A 351 -2.61 7.90 14.65
CA ILE A 351 -2.41 6.61 14.01
C ILE A 351 -1.06 6.54 13.31
N LEU A 352 -0.68 7.57 12.55
CA LEU A 352 0.59 7.66 11.84
C LEU A 352 1.79 7.65 12.82
N ALA A 353 1.67 8.33 13.96
CA ALA A 353 2.70 8.36 14.99
C ALA A 353 2.90 7.03 15.73
N HIS A 354 1.88 6.17 15.75
CA HIS A 354 1.90 4.93 16.53
C HIS A 354 3.02 3.97 16.07
N PRO A 355 3.81 3.33 16.95
CA PRO A 355 4.97 2.50 16.56
C PRO A 355 4.64 1.33 15.63
N LEU A 356 3.41 0.80 15.70
CA LEU A 356 2.95 -0.31 14.85
C LEU A 356 2.43 0.10 13.47
N SER A 357 2.41 1.39 13.18
CA SER A 357 1.87 1.96 11.95
C SER A 357 2.95 2.13 10.89
N MET A 358 2.78 1.43 9.77
CA MET A 358 3.53 1.61 8.51
C MET A 358 2.88 2.69 7.64
N VAL A 359 3.53 3.03 6.54
CA VAL A 359 2.99 3.96 5.53
C VAL A 359 2.58 3.18 4.30
N GLY A 360 1.30 3.23 3.95
CA GLY A 360 0.75 2.73 2.69
C GLY A 360 0.08 3.87 1.94
N SER A 361 0.25 3.98 0.62
CA SER A 361 -0.33 5.08 -0.15
C SER A 361 -1.83 4.92 -0.35
N ASP A 362 -2.31 3.68 -0.52
CA ASP A 362 -3.66 3.35 -0.95
C ASP A 362 -4.02 4.06 -2.29
N GLY A 363 -3.02 4.29 -3.14
CA GLY A 363 -3.22 4.90 -4.45
C GLY A 363 -4.11 4.05 -5.35
N LEU A 364 -5.06 4.70 -6.04
CA LEU A 364 -5.93 4.09 -7.07
C LEU A 364 -5.44 4.59 -8.45
N PRO A 365 -4.58 3.84 -9.15
CA PRO A 365 -3.89 4.33 -10.34
C PRO A 365 -4.77 4.37 -11.60
N GLU A 366 -5.88 3.62 -11.64
CA GLU A 366 -6.83 3.62 -12.76
C GLU A 366 -7.86 4.77 -12.68
N ASP A 367 -7.93 5.49 -11.56
CA ASP A 367 -8.82 6.65 -11.42
C ASP A 367 -8.35 7.80 -12.33
N PRO A 368 -9.22 8.35 -13.21
CA PRO A 368 -8.86 9.49 -14.06
C PRO A 368 -8.49 10.75 -13.25
N PHE A 369 -9.17 10.94 -12.12
CA PHE A 369 -8.92 12.02 -11.17
C PHE A 369 -8.67 11.41 -9.77
N PRO A 370 -7.48 10.87 -9.52
CA PRO A 370 -7.21 10.07 -8.33
C PRO A 370 -7.13 10.95 -7.08
N HIS A 371 -7.22 10.34 -5.91
CA HIS A 371 -6.81 11.00 -4.67
C HIS A 371 -5.29 11.32 -4.72
N PRO A 372 -4.82 12.49 -4.25
CA PRO A 372 -3.40 12.88 -4.27
C PRO A 372 -2.45 11.94 -3.51
N ARG A 373 -2.98 10.95 -2.79
CA ARG A 373 -2.21 9.95 -2.05
C ARG A 373 -1.42 9.05 -2.97
N LEU A 374 -1.91 8.87 -4.21
CA LEU A 374 -1.21 8.15 -5.28
C LEU A 374 0.17 8.75 -5.60
N TRP A 375 0.34 10.06 -5.41
CA TRP A 375 1.54 10.82 -5.83
C TRP A 375 2.29 11.51 -4.69
N GLY A 376 1.70 11.61 -3.49
CA GLY A 376 2.24 12.42 -2.39
C GLY A 376 2.40 11.72 -1.05
N ALA A 377 1.96 10.47 -0.86
CA ALA A 377 1.97 9.84 0.46
C ALA A 377 3.33 9.86 1.17
N PHE A 378 4.40 9.34 0.57
CA PHE A 378 5.70 9.24 1.26
C PHE A 378 6.34 10.61 1.50
N PRO A 379 6.41 11.52 0.51
CA PRO A 379 6.97 12.86 0.69
C PRO A 379 6.16 13.71 1.67
N ARG A 380 4.84 13.48 1.80
CA ARG A 380 4.01 14.11 2.82
C ARG A 380 4.38 13.68 4.23
N VAL A 381 4.70 12.39 4.43
CA VAL A 381 5.18 11.91 5.74
C VAL A 381 6.53 12.53 6.10
N LEU A 382 7.46 12.62 5.15
CA LEU A 382 8.80 13.17 5.38
C LEU A 382 8.80 14.69 5.57
N GLY A 383 8.12 15.41 4.67
CA GLY A 383 8.04 16.87 4.70
C GLY A 383 7.03 17.36 5.73
N HIS A 384 5.75 17.21 5.43
CA HIS A 384 4.69 17.78 6.26
C HIS A 384 4.68 17.20 7.67
N PHE A 385 4.63 15.87 7.83
CA PHE A 385 4.46 15.28 9.16
C PHE A 385 5.75 15.25 9.99
N SER A 386 6.88 14.85 9.41
CA SER A 386 8.14 14.76 10.15
C SER A 386 8.82 16.13 10.31
N ARG A 387 9.07 16.87 9.23
CA ARG A 387 9.78 18.17 9.29
C ARG A 387 8.88 19.30 9.80
N ASP A 388 7.72 19.52 9.20
CA ASP A 388 6.95 20.75 9.44
C ASP A 388 6.09 20.67 10.70
N VAL A 389 5.43 19.54 10.94
CA VAL A 389 4.60 19.29 12.14
C VAL A 389 5.45 18.79 13.31
N GLY A 390 6.59 18.14 13.06
CA GLY A 390 7.41 17.55 14.12
C GLY A 390 6.76 16.33 14.78
N LEU A 391 5.93 15.57 14.04
CA LEU A 391 5.16 14.45 14.59
C LEU A 391 6.07 13.31 15.09
N PHE A 392 7.19 13.09 14.40
CA PHE A 392 8.27 12.17 14.80
C PHE A 392 9.57 12.54 14.06
N PRO A 393 10.74 12.12 14.57
CA PRO A 393 12.02 12.33 13.90
C PRO A 393 12.06 11.70 12.50
N LEU A 394 12.90 12.27 11.62
CA LEU A 394 13.02 11.80 10.23
C LEU A 394 13.43 10.33 10.14
N HIS A 395 14.29 9.84 11.04
CA HIS A 395 14.67 8.42 11.06
C HIS A 395 13.51 7.48 11.41
N THR A 396 12.56 7.93 12.23
CA THR A 396 11.34 7.18 12.51
C THR A 396 10.39 7.21 11.34
N ALA A 397 10.28 8.35 10.65
CA ALA A 397 9.53 8.44 9.40
C ALA A 397 10.05 7.42 8.37
N VAL A 398 11.36 7.42 8.11
CA VAL A 398 12.02 6.48 7.20
C VAL A 398 11.82 5.04 7.65
N HIS A 399 12.02 4.70 8.92
CA HIS A 399 11.83 3.35 9.43
C HIS A 399 10.43 2.80 9.14
N LYS A 400 9.39 3.61 9.34
CA LYS A 400 7.98 3.23 9.11
C LYS A 400 7.69 2.81 7.66
N MET A 401 8.39 3.40 6.71
CA MET A 401 8.28 3.11 5.26
C MET A 401 9.42 2.24 4.72
N THR A 402 10.32 1.74 5.57
CA THR A 402 11.48 0.90 5.17
C THR A 402 11.62 -0.31 6.09
N GLY A 403 12.47 -0.27 7.11
CA GLY A 403 12.79 -1.42 7.97
C GLY A 403 11.57 -2.04 8.64
N LEU A 404 10.61 -1.23 9.13
CA LEU A 404 9.36 -1.74 9.66
C LEU A 404 8.57 -2.49 8.58
N SER A 405 8.43 -1.90 7.41
CA SER A 405 7.67 -2.46 6.28
C SER A 405 8.30 -3.74 5.73
N ALA A 406 9.63 -3.76 5.55
CA ALA A 406 10.37 -4.95 5.14
C ALA A 406 10.22 -6.08 6.16
N ALA A 407 10.29 -5.77 7.46
CA ALA A 407 10.08 -6.75 8.51
C ALA A 407 8.66 -7.35 8.44
N ARG A 408 7.59 -6.54 8.37
CA ARG A 408 6.20 -7.05 8.38
C ARG A 408 5.87 -7.92 7.17
N PHE A 409 6.47 -7.66 6.01
CA PHE A 409 6.22 -8.42 4.79
C PHE A 409 7.33 -9.44 4.45
N GLY A 410 8.32 -9.64 5.33
CA GLY A 410 9.37 -10.64 5.14
C GLY A 410 10.24 -10.40 3.90
N LEU A 411 10.53 -9.13 3.59
CA LEU A 411 11.33 -8.74 2.44
C LEU A 411 12.83 -8.86 2.78
N ALA A 412 13.37 -10.07 2.60
CA ALA A 412 14.77 -10.38 2.94
C ALA A 412 15.77 -9.45 2.23
N ASP A 413 16.79 -9.01 2.98
CA ASP A 413 17.87 -8.14 2.52
C ASP A 413 17.39 -6.79 1.92
N ARG A 414 16.23 -6.28 2.33
CA ARG A 414 15.65 -5.00 1.88
C ARG A 414 15.15 -4.18 3.07
N GLY A 415 14.91 -2.88 2.84
CA GLY A 415 14.39 -1.96 3.85
C GLY A 415 15.41 -1.43 4.85
N GLU A 416 16.68 -1.84 4.75
CA GLU A 416 17.78 -1.29 5.53
C GLU A 416 19.03 -1.05 4.67
N ILE A 417 19.83 -0.02 5.00
CA ILE A 417 21.13 0.22 4.37
C ILE A 417 22.18 -0.57 5.16
N ARG A 418 22.52 -1.76 4.66
CA ARG A 418 23.55 -2.64 5.21
C ARG A 418 24.36 -3.29 4.11
N GLU A 419 25.62 -3.59 4.37
CA GLU A 419 26.44 -4.38 3.45
C GLU A 419 25.78 -5.73 3.14
N GLY A 420 25.78 -6.11 1.87
CA GLY A 420 25.11 -7.29 1.34
C GLY A 420 23.61 -7.11 1.06
N HIS A 421 22.96 -6.04 1.53
CA HIS A 421 21.55 -5.77 1.20
C HIS A 421 21.39 -5.34 -0.25
N TRP A 422 20.18 -5.49 -0.79
CA TRP A 422 19.84 -4.94 -2.10
C TRP A 422 19.94 -3.41 -2.08
N ALA A 423 20.49 -2.86 -3.15
CA ALA A 423 20.60 -1.41 -3.32
C ALA A 423 19.29 -0.79 -3.83
N ASP A 424 18.22 -0.97 -3.04
CA ASP A 424 17.01 -0.16 -3.15
C ASP A 424 17.20 1.09 -2.29
N LEU A 425 17.40 2.24 -2.92
CA LEU A 425 17.80 3.46 -2.22
C LEU A 425 17.03 4.66 -2.73
N VAL A 426 16.85 5.64 -1.85
CA VAL A 426 16.34 6.96 -2.20
C VAL A 426 17.26 8.02 -1.62
N LEU A 427 17.65 8.96 -2.49
CA LEU A 427 18.38 10.16 -2.14
C LEU A 427 17.42 11.35 -2.19
N PHE A 428 17.32 12.10 -1.10
CA PHE A 428 16.41 13.24 -1.03
C PHE A 428 16.97 14.41 -0.21
N ASP A 429 16.48 15.60 -0.52
CA ASP A 429 16.76 16.82 0.23
C ASP A 429 15.80 16.91 1.44
N PRO A 430 16.28 16.73 2.68
CA PRO A 430 15.41 16.76 3.86
C PRO A 430 14.75 18.12 4.09
N LEU A 431 15.33 19.21 3.57
CA LEU A 431 14.78 20.56 3.71
C LEU A 431 13.72 20.88 2.66
N ARG A 432 13.70 20.16 1.54
CA ARG A 432 12.81 20.44 0.40
C ARG A 432 11.78 19.36 0.12
N VAL A 433 11.99 18.14 0.61
CA VAL A 433 11.07 17.02 0.35
C VAL A 433 9.63 17.39 0.75
N ARG A 434 8.69 17.29 -0.19
CA ARG A 434 7.27 17.57 0.03
C ARG A 434 6.38 16.93 -1.04
N ASP A 435 5.15 16.62 -0.64
CA ASP A 435 4.08 16.34 -1.59
C ASP A 435 3.65 17.61 -2.32
N VAL A 436 3.47 17.50 -3.63
CA VAL A 436 2.95 18.58 -4.49
C VAL A 436 1.55 18.25 -4.98
N ALA A 437 1.21 16.96 -5.16
CA ALA A 437 -0.14 16.55 -5.50
C ALA A 437 -1.16 17.05 -4.47
N ASP A 438 -2.24 17.66 -4.95
CA ASP A 438 -3.37 18.11 -4.12
C ASP A 438 -4.70 17.66 -4.75
N PHE A 439 -5.83 17.97 -4.11
CA PHE A 439 -7.14 17.54 -4.60
C PHE A 439 -7.61 18.23 -5.89
N LYS A 440 -6.91 19.26 -6.38
CA LYS A 440 -7.18 19.94 -7.66
C LYS A 440 -6.26 19.41 -8.75
N GLU A 441 -5.00 19.22 -8.42
CA GLU A 441 -3.96 18.68 -9.31
C GLU A 441 -3.35 17.43 -8.66
N PRO A 442 -4.04 16.28 -8.69
CA PRO A 442 -3.65 15.10 -7.91
C PRO A 442 -2.52 14.28 -8.53
N GLN A 443 -2.13 14.58 -9.76
CA GLN A 443 -1.11 13.85 -10.52
C GLN A 443 0.16 14.69 -10.72
N ARG A 444 0.72 15.21 -9.60
CA ARG A 444 1.97 15.98 -9.60
C ARG A 444 3.05 15.25 -8.82
N ALA A 445 4.20 15.07 -9.47
CA ALA A 445 5.39 14.49 -8.84
C ALA A 445 5.82 15.31 -7.62
N ALA A 446 6.38 14.62 -6.62
CA ALA A 446 6.90 15.26 -5.44
C ALA A 446 8.17 16.05 -5.71
N GLU A 447 8.46 17.02 -4.85
CA GLU A 447 9.71 17.77 -4.87
C GLU A 447 10.70 17.19 -3.85
N GLY A 448 11.99 17.40 -4.09
CA GLY A 448 13.07 17.06 -3.17
C GLY A 448 13.52 15.60 -3.20
N ILE A 449 12.97 14.77 -4.11
CA ILE A 449 13.53 13.45 -4.43
C ILE A 449 14.57 13.63 -5.54
N ASP A 450 15.85 13.43 -5.19
CA ASP A 450 16.98 13.66 -6.10
C ASP A 450 17.34 12.41 -6.90
N GLY A 451 17.21 11.22 -6.30
CA GLY A 451 17.54 9.95 -6.94
C GLY A 451 16.84 8.75 -6.33
N VAL A 452 16.47 7.78 -7.14
CA VAL A 452 15.92 6.48 -6.68
C VAL A 452 16.63 5.34 -7.41
N TRP A 453 17.20 4.42 -6.64
CA TRP A 453 17.80 3.19 -7.12
C TRP A 453 16.90 2.02 -6.78
N VAL A 454 16.68 1.14 -7.74
CA VAL A 454 15.99 -0.13 -7.54
C VAL A 454 16.97 -1.22 -7.97
N ASN A 455 17.26 -2.16 -7.06
CA ASN A 455 18.24 -3.21 -7.31
C ASN A 455 19.60 -2.67 -7.84
N GLY A 456 20.04 -1.53 -7.29
CA GLY A 456 21.30 -0.83 -7.61
C GLY A 456 21.31 -0.04 -8.92
N VAL A 457 20.23 -0.04 -9.67
CA VAL A 457 20.12 0.74 -10.92
C VAL A 457 19.35 2.03 -10.63
N LEU A 458 19.98 3.18 -10.89
CA LEU A 458 19.34 4.49 -10.84
C LEU A 458 18.15 4.45 -11.82
N SER A 459 16.94 4.65 -11.32
CA SER A 459 15.68 4.53 -12.07
C SER A 459 14.90 5.85 -12.14
N TYR A 460 15.20 6.80 -11.25
CA TYR A 460 14.64 8.15 -11.23
C TYR A 460 15.72 9.15 -10.83
N SER A 461 15.85 10.25 -11.58
CA SER A 461 16.73 11.38 -11.29
C SER A 461 16.25 12.63 -12.01
N ASP A 462 16.67 13.82 -11.57
CA ASP A 462 16.34 15.10 -12.23
C ASP A 462 14.83 15.31 -12.45
N GLY A 463 13.99 14.81 -11.52
CA GLY A 463 12.54 14.94 -11.59
C GLY A 463 11.84 13.99 -12.57
N GLN A 464 12.53 13.00 -13.12
CA GLN A 464 11.99 12.13 -14.17
C GLN A 464 12.49 10.68 -14.07
N ALA A 465 11.66 9.74 -14.52
CA ALA A 465 12.09 8.35 -14.71
C ALA A 465 13.04 8.27 -15.92
N ASN A 466 14.14 7.53 -15.79
CA ASN A 466 15.17 7.44 -16.83
C ASN A 466 15.00 6.24 -17.78
N GLY A 467 13.88 5.52 -17.67
CA GLY A 467 13.52 4.38 -18.51
C GLY A 467 14.10 3.03 -18.07
N GLN A 468 15.03 3.00 -17.11
CA GLN A 468 15.51 1.76 -16.52
C GLN A 468 14.45 1.17 -15.60
N ARG A 469 14.20 -0.14 -15.74
CA ARG A 469 13.14 -0.84 -14.98
C ARG A 469 13.65 -2.16 -14.39
N PRO A 470 14.49 -2.07 -13.34
CA PRO A 470 15.20 -3.20 -12.76
C PRO A 470 14.38 -3.98 -11.72
N GLY A 471 13.12 -3.57 -11.49
CA GLY A 471 12.24 -4.14 -10.49
C GLY A 471 11.90 -5.60 -10.78
N ARG A 472 11.68 -6.36 -9.70
CA ARG A 472 11.48 -7.80 -9.75
C ARG A 472 10.26 -8.21 -8.94
N PHE A 473 9.71 -9.37 -9.26
CA PHE A 473 8.76 -10.01 -8.37
C PHE A 473 9.50 -10.55 -7.12
N LEU A 474 8.97 -10.25 -5.93
CA LEU A 474 9.49 -10.71 -4.65
C LEU A 474 8.56 -11.79 -4.11
N ALA A 475 8.94 -13.05 -4.32
CA ALA A 475 8.23 -14.17 -3.73
C ALA A 475 8.41 -14.19 -2.22
N ARG A 476 7.38 -14.64 -1.50
CA ARG A 476 7.43 -14.89 -0.05
C ARG A 476 8.66 -15.71 0.30
N SER A 477 9.45 -15.19 1.23
CA SER A 477 10.64 -15.85 1.74
C SER A 477 10.54 -16.03 3.26
N GLY A 478 10.80 -17.25 3.73
CA GLY A 478 10.77 -17.56 5.16
C GLY A 478 9.37 -17.47 5.79
N ASP A 479 9.37 -17.10 7.07
CA ASP A 479 8.21 -17.07 7.95
C ASP A 479 7.96 -15.64 8.44
N LEU A 480 6.89 -15.01 7.96
CA LEU A 480 6.58 -13.60 8.24
C LEU A 480 6.27 -13.34 9.71
N ARG A 481 5.98 -14.39 10.52
CA ARG A 481 5.83 -14.25 11.98
C ARG A 481 7.07 -13.67 12.65
N ARG A 482 8.25 -13.92 12.10
CA ARG A 482 9.53 -13.40 12.61
C ARG A 482 9.66 -11.88 12.44
N GLY A 483 9.00 -11.32 11.43
CA GLY A 483 8.94 -9.89 11.16
C GLY A 483 8.25 -9.06 12.24
N PHE A 484 7.63 -9.72 13.21
CA PHE A 484 6.88 -9.09 14.29
C PHE A 484 7.51 -9.25 15.67
N SER A 485 8.65 -9.94 15.75
CA SER A 485 9.32 -10.30 17.01
C SER A 485 10.16 -9.17 17.62
N SER A 486 10.36 -8.06 16.89
CA SER A 486 11.31 -7.00 17.22
C SER A 486 10.64 -5.70 17.72
N LEU A 487 9.52 -5.81 18.44
CA LEU A 487 8.80 -4.66 19.01
C LEU A 487 9.08 -4.49 20.50
#